data_AF-A0A925G0R6-F1
#
_entry.id   AF-A0A925G0R6-F1
#
_cell.length_a   1.000
_cell.length_b   1.000
_cell.length_c   1.000
_cell.angle_alpha   90.00
_cell.angle_beta   90.00
_cell.angle_gamma   90.00
#
_symmetry.space_group_name_H-M   'P 1'
#
loop_
_entity.id
_entity.type
_entity.pdbx_description
1 polymer ?
#
loop_
_entity_poly.entity_id
_entity_poly.type
_entity_poly.pdbx_seq_one_letter_code
_entity_poly.pdbx_strand_id
1 'polypeptide(L)'
;MVRDDRFYAFIVAHTSRSRSRIRRIAIHKRWLKLSAVCALFALGAALYGFYGLAQQARHLSIESENARLREENQRQRQQLENLNNRVEAVEDASRKLVEISGATGEGQTAIIGGTGGPALPFDEAALSVLESKTRQVEQELEVYKTILEERSVIPSLWPVRGNLESGFGGRRNPFGGASFEYHEGQDIDAPYGEPVAAAASGTVIHAGWQNGYGQVVYIDHGSGLTTRYGHLSQIEVAVGQSLARGEKLGLVGSTGRSTGPHLHYEVRINNEPVNPRRYLPGAN
;
A
#
# COMPACT_ATOMS: atom_id res chain seq x y z
N MET A 1 76.58 65.19 14.58
CA MET A 1 76.23 64.45 13.35
C MET A 1 77.29 63.38 13.15
N VAL A 2 77.10 62.18 13.71
CA VAL A 2 77.95 61.01 13.44
C VAL A 2 76.99 59.88 13.11
N ARG A 3 76.97 59.50 11.83
CA ARG A 3 76.06 58.50 11.29
C ARG A 3 76.73 57.14 11.51
N ASP A 4 76.32 56.47 12.58
CA ASP A 4 76.85 55.15 13.00
C ASP A 4 76.36 54.05 12.05
N ASP A 5 76.98 53.97 10.87
CA ASP A 5 76.71 52.94 9.85
C ASP A 5 77.41 51.64 10.26
N ARG A 6 76.76 50.86 11.14
CA ARG A 6 77.23 49.53 11.55
C ARG A 6 76.94 48.49 10.46
N PHE A 7 78.00 47.92 9.89
CA PHE A 7 77.96 46.86 8.88
C PHE A 7 78.06 45.47 9.52
N TYR A 8 77.18 44.56 9.11
CA TYR A 8 77.27 43.15 9.51
C TYR A 8 77.94 42.36 8.38
N ALA A 9 79.00 41.62 8.70
CA ALA A 9 79.72 40.76 7.76
C ALA A 9 79.50 39.30 8.15
N PHE A 10 78.88 38.53 7.26
CA PHE A 10 78.75 37.08 7.43
C PHE A 10 79.93 36.39 6.74
N ILE A 11 80.64 35.53 7.47
CA ILE A 11 81.72 34.69 6.95
C ILE A 11 81.16 33.27 6.83
N VAL A 12 80.87 32.84 5.61
CA VAL A 12 80.48 31.45 5.33
C VAL A 12 81.74 30.70 4.90
N ALA A 13 82.30 29.89 5.81
CA ALA A 13 83.45 29.05 5.52
C ALA A 13 82.98 27.64 5.13
N HIS A 14 83.18 27.26 3.87
CA HIS A 14 83.08 25.86 3.46
C HIS A 14 84.43 25.16 3.66
N THR A 15 84.38 23.94 4.18
CA THR A 15 85.55 23.19 4.67
C THR A 15 86.59 22.86 3.59
N SER A 16 87.85 23.00 4.02
CA SER A 16 89.15 22.54 3.51
C SER A 16 89.25 21.99 2.08
N ARG A 17 89.70 22.84 1.13
CA ARG A 17 90.84 22.58 0.19
C ARG A 17 90.92 23.49 -1.04
N SER A 18 90.12 24.55 -1.18
CA SER A 18 90.24 25.48 -2.33
C SER A 18 90.38 26.93 -1.88
N ARG A 19 91.25 27.70 -2.55
CA ARG A 19 91.56 29.12 -2.28
C ARG A 19 90.28 29.91 -2.01
N SER A 20 90.08 30.30 -0.75
CA SER A 20 88.87 30.99 -0.31
C SER A 20 88.81 32.37 -0.95
N ARG A 21 87.91 32.56 -1.92
CA ARG A 21 87.51 33.90 -2.38
C ARG A 21 86.62 34.52 -1.30
N ILE A 22 87.21 35.36 -0.45
CA ILE A 22 86.46 36.08 0.58
C ILE A 22 85.61 37.16 -0.11
N ARG A 23 84.30 36.93 -0.21
CA ARG A 23 83.35 37.97 -0.62
C ARG A 23 82.76 38.63 0.61
N ARG A 24 83.11 39.89 0.83
CA ARG A 24 82.55 40.70 1.92
C ARG A 24 81.25 41.32 1.44
N ILE A 25 80.12 40.76 1.84
CA ILE A 25 78.80 41.33 1.54
C ILE A 25 78.40 42.21 2.73
N ALA A 26 78.46 43.52 2.54
CA ALA A 26 78.03 44.49 3.55
C ALA A 26 76.52 44.76 3.37
N ILE A 27 75.69 44.24 4.26
CA ILE A 27 74.24 44.47 4.22
C ILE A 27 73.89 45.62 5.17
N HIS A 28 73.26 46.66 4.63
CA HIS A 28 72.80 47.80 5.42
C HIS A 28 71.59 47.42 6.29
N LYS A 29 71.52 47.88 7.54
CA LYS A 29 70.45 47.56 8.53
C LYS A 29 69.02 47.78 8.00
N ARG A 30 68.84 48.73 7.08
CA ARG A 30 67.55 49.01 6.42
C ARG A 30 67.08 47.83 5.56
N TRP A 31 67.97 47.21 4.80
CA TRP A 31 67.64 46.07 3.93
C TRP A 31 67.33 44.80 4.73
N LEU A 32 68.02 44.56 5.84
CA LEU A 32 67.71 43.44 6.74
C LEU A 32 66.32 43.58 7.40
N LYS A 33 65.97 44.79 7.85
CA LYS A 33 64.63 45.08 8.38
C LYS A 33 63.55 44.89 7.30
N LEU A 34 63.82 45.36 6.08
CA LEU A 34 62.89 45.25 4.96
C LEU A 34 62.66 43.78 4.59
N SER A 35 63.72 42.96 4.50
CA SER A 35 63.58 41.52 4.21
C SER A 35 62.82 40.78 5.30
N ALA A 36 63.02 41.13 6.57
CA ALA A 36 62.26 40.54 7.68
C ALA A 36 60.77 40.88 7.59
N VAL A 37 60.42 42.14 7.27
CA VAL A 37 59.03 42.56 7.04
C VAL A 37 58.43 41.83 5.84
N CYS A 38 59.13 41.76 4.71
CA CYS A 38 58.68 41.03 3.53
C CYS A 38 58.46 39.53 3.82
N ALA A 39 59.35 38.88 4.59
CA ALA A 39 59.18 37.50 4.99
C ALA A 39 57.94 37.29 5.86
N LEU A 40 57.64 38.24 6.77
CA LEU A 40 56.46 38.19 7.64
C LEU A 40 55.16 38.37 6.83
N PHE A 41 55.15 39.28 5.85
CA PHE A 41 54.05 39.41 4.90
C PHE A 41 53.86 38.17 4.04
N ALA A 42 54.94 37.58 3.53
CA ALA A 42 54.87 36.34 2.75
C ALA A 42 54.34 35.17 3.59
N LEU A 43 54.76 35.05 4.85
CA LEU A 43 54.23 34.07 5.80
C LEU A 43 52.73 34.28 6.06
N GLY A 44 52.31 35.53 6.29
CA GLY A 44 50.89 35.87 6.48
C GLY A 44 50.04 35.52 5.25
N ALA A 45 50.52 35.82 4.06
CA ALA A 45 49.85 35.47 2.81
C ALA A 45 49.76 33.95 2.60
N ALA A 46 50.83 33.21 2.94
CA ALA A 46 50.85 31.75 2.87
C ALA A 46 49.86 31.12 3.86
N LEU A 47 49.80 31.62 5.10
CA LEU A 47 48.84 31.18 6.11
C LEU A 47 47.40 31.48 5.70
N TYR A 48 47.14 32.66 5.12
CA TYR A 48 45.83 33.02 4.60
C TYR A 48 45.40 32.13 3.42
N GLY A 49 46.33 31.85 2.50
CA GLY A 49 46.09 30.91 1.40
C GLY A 49 45.80 29.49 1.89
N PHE A 50 46.55 29.01 2.89
CA PHE A 50 46.31 27.70 3.51
C PHE A 50 44.96 27.64 4.22
N TYR A 51 44.58 28.70 4.95
CA TYR A 51 43.27 28.80 5.57
C TYR A 51 42.13 28.76 4.54
N GLY A 52 42.27 29.48 3.43
CA GLY A 52 41.30 29.46 2.32
C GLY A 52 41.13 28.06 1.71
N LEU A 53 42.23 27.35 1.45
CA LEU A 53 42.19 25.97 0.94
C LEU A 53 41.54 25.00 1.95
N ALA A 54 41.88 25.11 3.24
CA ALA A 54 41.29 24.29 4.29
C ALA A 54 39.78 24.55 4.44
N GLN A 55 39.36 25.80 4.31
CA GLN A 55 37.94 26.18 4.36
C GLN A 55 37.18 25.66 3.13
N GLN A 56 37.78 25.72 1.94
CA GLN A 56 37.18 25.18 0.73
C GLN A 56 37.03 23.66 0.79
N ALA A 57 38.01 22.94 1.34
CA ALA A 57 37.91 21.50 1.58
C ALA A 57 36.78 21.14 2.55
N ARG A 58 36.60 21.93 3.63
CA ARG A 58 35.47 21.75 4.57
C ARG A 58 34.11 22.01 3.92
N HIS A 59 34.02 23.00 3.04
CA HIS A 59 32.77 23.28 2.33
C HIS A 59 32.37 22.10 1.45
N LEU A 60 33.32 21.55 0.69
CA LEU A 60 33.08 20.39 -0.16
C LEU A 60 32.68 19.14 0.64
N SER A 61 33.29 18.91 1.80
CA SER A 61 32.89 17.78 2.67
C SER A 61 31.49 17.95 3.25
N ILE A 62 31.13 19.18 3.64
CA ILE A 62 29.79 19.47 4.16
C ILE A 62 28.74 19.33 3.05
N GLU A 63 29.04 19.75 1.83
CA GLU A 63 28.13 19.58 0.69
C GLU A 63 27.92 18.11 0.33
N SER A 64 28.98 17.30 0.33
CA SER A 64 28.86 15.86 0.04
C SER A 64 28.11 15.11 1.14
N GLU A 65 28.34 15.46 2.40
CA GLU A 65 27.60 14.92 3.54
C GLU A 65 26.13 15.30 3.49
N ASN A 66 25.81 16.57 3.20
CA ASN A 66 24.43 17.01 3.00
C ASN A 66 23.75 16.33 1.81
N ALA A 67 24.47 16.11 0.70
CA ALA A 67 23.94 15.38 -0.45
C ALA A 67 23.60 13.94 -0.07
N ARG A 68 24.51 13.25 0.63
CA ARG A 68 24.28 11.89 1.13
C ARG A 68 23.10 11.81 2.10
N LEU A 69 23.03 12.72 3.07
CA LEU A 69 21.93 12.78 4.03
C LEU A 69 20.58 13.03 3.34
N ARG A 70 20.55 13.83 2.27
CA ARG A 70 19.34 14.04 1.47
C ARG A 70 18.92 12.78 0.73
N GLU A 71 19.86 12.05 0.12
CA GLU A 71 19.57 10.77 -0.52
C GLU A 71 19.03 9.74 0.49
N GLU A 72 19.64 9.66 1.67
CA GLU A 72 19.20 8.75 2.73
C GLU A 72 17.79 9.11 3.24
N ASN A 73 17.52 10.39 3.49
CA ASN A 73 16.17 10.85 3.84
C ASN A 73 15.15 10.56 2.72
N GLN A 74 15.53 10.72 1.45
CA GLN A 74 14.66 10.40 0.32
C GLN A 74 14.37 8.90 0.26
N ARG A 75 15.37 8.03 0.46
CA ARG A 75 15.18 6.58 0.50
C ARG A 75 14.26 6.16 1.65
N GLN A 76 14.47 6.72 2.85
CA GLN A 76 13.61 6.46 4.00
C GLN A 76 12.16 6.87 3.72
N ARG A 77 11.94 8.04 3.09
CA ARG A 77 10.60 8.47 2.67
C ARG A 77 9.96 7.52 1.66
N GLN A 78 10.72 7.06 0.66
CA GLN A 78 10.23 6.09 -0.30
C GLN A 78 9.88 4.74 0.35
N GLN A 79 10.66 4.30 1.33
CA GLN A 79 10.35 3.10 2.11
C GLN A 79 9.07 3.26 2.92
N LEU A 80 8.86 4.41 3.56
CA LEU A 80 7.62 4.71 4.28
C LEU A 80 6.41 4.76 3.35
N GLU A 81 6.53 5.38 2.17
CA GLU A 81 5.46 5.39 1.16
C GLU A 81 5.13 3.98 0.67
N ASN A 82 6.15 3.16 0.35
CA ASN A 82 5.92 1.78 -0.07
C ASN A 82 5.24 0.96 1.03
N LEU A 83 5.72 1.10 2.28
CA LEU A 83 5.11 0.40 3.41
C LEU A 83 3.67 0.83 3.62
N ASN A 84 3.37 2.13 3.52
CA ASN A 84 2.01 2.65 3.63
C ASN A 84 1.10 2.08 2.53
N ASN A 85 1.56 2.05 1.28
CA ASN A 85 0.81 1.47 0.16
C ASN A 85 0.58 -0.04 0.35
N ARG A 86 1.55 -0.77 0.92
CA ARG A 86 1.39 -2.20 1.23
C ARG A 86 0.39 -2.44 2.36
N VAL A 87 0.44 -1.63 3.41
CA VAL A 87 -0.55 -1.68 4.49
C VAL A 87 -1.94 -1.38 3.94
N GLU A 88 -2.09 -0.35 3.12
CA GLU A 88 -3.36 0.00 2.46
C GLU A 88 -3.87 -1.15 1.57
N ALA A 89 -2.99 -1.78 0.78
CA ALA A 89 -3.36 -2.94 -0.04
C ALA A 89 -3.81 -4.15 0.81
N VAL A 90 -3.18 -4.39 1.95
CA VAL A 90 -3.57 -5.46 2.89
C VAL A 90 -4.88 -5.10 3.58
N GLU A 91 -5.08 -3.86 3.99
CA GLU A 91 -6.33 -3.37 4.57
C GLU A 91 -7.50 -3.47 3.57
N ASP A 92 -7.28 -3.14 2.30
CA ASP A 92 -8.27 -3.28 1.24
C ASP A 92 -8.57 -4.75 0.93
N ALA A 93 -7.54 -5.60 0.89
CA ALA A 93 -7.72 -7.04 0.73
C ALA A 93 -8.49 -7.65 1.91
N SER A 94 -8.17 -7.24 3.14
CA SER A 94 -8.86 -7.64 4.37
C SER A 94 -10.30 -7.15 4.38
N ARG A 95 -10.54 -5.87 4.03
CA ARG A 95 -11.89 -5.30 3.91
C ARG A 95 -12.72 -6.06 2.88
N LYS A 96 -12.13 -6.33 1.71
CA LYS A 96 -12.77 -7.12 0.66
C LYS A 96 -13.05 -8.54 1.14
N LEU A 97 -12.20 -9.12 1.99
CA LEU A 97 -12.41 -10.45 2.55
C LEU A 97 -13.44 -10.50 3.67
N VAL A 98 -13.48 -9.52 4.57
CA VAL A 98 -14.57 -9.35 5.55
C VAL A 98 -15.89 -9.11 4.82
N GLU A 99 -15.84 -8.30 3.76
CA GLU A 99 -16.89 -8.14 2.76
C GLU A 99 -16.92 -9.30 1.74
N ILE A 100 -16.28 -10.45 1.94
CA ILE A 100 -16.60 -11.68 1.18
C ILE A 100 -17.07 -12.76 2.16
N SER A 101 -16.65 -12.69 3.42
CA SER A 101 -16.70 -13.77 4.41
C SER A 101 -17.60 -13.50 5.62
N GLY A 102 -18.52 -12.53 5.55
CA GLY A 102 -19.50 -12.39 6.63
C GLY A 102 -18.86 -12.34 8.00
N ALA A 103 -17.91 -11.44 8.24
CA ALA A 103 -17.26 -11.35 9.56
C ALA A 103 -17.68 -10.07 10.29
N THR A 104 -18.99 -9.84 10.40
CA THR A 104 -19.53 -8.91 11.41
C THR A 104 -19.73 -9.65 12.73
N GLY A 105 -18.78 -9.41 13.62
CA GLY A 105 -18.76 -9.62 15.07
C GLY A 105 -19.80 -10.52 15.72
N GLU A 106 -19.35 -11.70 16.14
CA GLU A 106 -19.47 -12.21 17.52
C GLU A 106 -18.53 -13.42 17.64
N GLY A 107 -17.29 -13.21 18.14
CA GLY A 107 -16.37 -14.31 18.48
C GLY A 107 -14.91 -14.21 18.04
N GLN A 108 -14.49 -13.19 17.29
CA GLN A 108 -13.07 -13.00 16.93
C GLN A 108 -12.50 -11.67 17.42
N THR A 109 -12.45 -11.51 18.73
CA THR A 109 -11.49 -10.60 19.39
C THR A 109 -10.09 -11.22 19.50
N ALA A 110 -9.82 -12.33 18.81
CA ALA A 110 -8.59 -13.12 18.96
C ALA A 110 -7.58 -13.01 17.81
N ILE A 111 -7.94 -12.42 16.65
CA ILE A 111 -7.00 -12.32 15.51
C ILE A 111 -6.35 -10.93 15.41
N ILE A 112 -6.94 -9.88 16.00
CA ILE A 112 -6.33 -8.55 16.14
C ILE A 112 -6.10 -8.27 17.63
N GLY A 113 -5.39 -9.19 18.29
CA GLY A 113 -4.81 -8.92 19.60
C GLY A 113 -3.63 -7.98 19.43
N GLY A 114 -3.89 -6.67 19.46
CA GLY A 114 -2.84 -5.65 19.58
C GLY A 114 -2.13 -5.82 20.92
N THR A 115 -1.11 -6.67 20.97
CA THR A 115 -0.21 -6.73 22.12
C THR A 115 0.72 -5.53 22.05
N GLY A 116 0.49 -4.55 22.92
CA GLY A 116 1.46 -3.52 23.25
C GLY A 116 2.73 -4.17 23.78
N GLY A 117 3.67 -4.42 22.89
CA GLY A 117 5.05 -4.76 23.22
C GLY A 117 5.84 -3.49 23.56
N PRO A 118 7.05 -3.63 24.13
CA PRO A 118 7.94 -2.48 24.32
C PRO A 118 8.08 -1.75 22.99
N ALA A 119 7.98 -0.41 23.02
CA ALA A 119 8.25 0.42 21.85
C ALA A 119 9.66 0.09 21.37
N LEU A 120 9.77 -0.70 20.30
CA LEU A 120 11.04 -0.96 19.68
C LEU A 120 11.49 0.36 19.03
N PRO A 121 12.74 0.78 19.21
CA PRO A 121 13.29 1.84 18.40
C PRO A 121 13.01 1.50 16.93
N PHE A 122 12.60 2.47 16.12
CA PHE A 122 12.51 2.29 14.67
C PHE A 122 13.93 2.05 14.12
N ASP A 123 14.38 0.81 14.19
CA ASP A 123 15.64 0.33 13.65
C ASP A 123 15.38 -0.68 12.51
N GLU A 124 16.44 -0.98 11.76
CA GLU A 124 16.39 -1.87 10.60
C GLU A 124 15.90 -3.29 10.96
N ALA A 125 16.13 -3.72 12.21
CA ALA A 125 15.68 -5.00 12.73
C ALA A 125 14.16 -5.02 12.94
N ALA A 126 13.57 -3.98 13.55
CA ALA A 126 12.13 -3.85 13.73
C ALA A 126 11.37 -3.83 12.39
N LEU A 127 11.93 -3.15 11.38
CA LEU A 127 11.35 -3.13 10.03
C LEU A 127 11.40 -4.51 9.36
N SER A 128 12.52 -5.24 9.49
CA SER A 128 12.65 -6.59 8.94
C SER A 128 11.65 -7.59 9.56
N VAL A 129 11.40 -7.47 10.87
CA VAL A 129 10.43 -8.29 11.59
C VAL A 129 9.01 -7.96 11.13
N LEU A 130 8.68 -6.67 11.01
CA LEU A 130 7.38 -6.24 10.49
C LEU A 130 7.15 -6.75 9.06
N GLU A 131 8.13 -6.57 8.17
CA GLU A 131 8.04 -7.09 6.80
C GLU A 131 7.83 -8.60 6.75
N SER A 132 8.51 -9.36 7.61
CA SER A 132 8.36 -10.81 7.67
C SER A 132 6.95 -11.22 8.11
N LYS A 133 6.39 -10.54 9.11
CA LYS A 133 5.01 -10.75 9.55
C LYS A 133 4.00 -10.37 8.47
N THR A 134 4.18 -9.24 7.79
CA THR A 134 3.30 -8.84 6.69
C THR A 134 3.32 -9.88 5.58
N ARG A 135 4.50 -10.37 5.17
CA ARG A 135 4.60 -11.45 4.17
C ARG A 135 3.92 -12.73 4.62
N GLN A 136 4.06 -13.11 5.89
CA GLN A 136 3.40 -14.29 6.43
C GLN A 136 1.88 -14.16 6.36
N VAL A 137 1.33 -13.01 6.78
CA VAL A 137 -0.11 -12.74 6.68
C VAL A 137 -0.58 -12.72 5.23
N GLU A 138 0.17 -12.09 4.31
CA GLU A 138 -0.12 -12.09 2.88
C GLU A 138 -0.16 -13.53 2.31
N GLN A 139 0.78 -14.40 2.70
CA GLN A 139 0.81 -15.81 2.28
C GLN A 139 -0.36 -16.62 2.82
N GLU A 140 -0.69 -16.46 4.10
CA GLU A 140 -1.84 -17.13 4.71
C GLU A 140 -3.16 -16.70 4.05
N LEU A 141 -3.29 -15.41 3.74
CA LEU A 141 -4.44 -14.86 3.04
C LEU A 141 -4.61 -15.46 1.65
N GLU A 142 -3.50 -15.61 0.93
CA GLU A 142 -3.50 -16.14 -0.42
C GLU A 142 -3.90 -17.63 -0.44
N VAL A 143 -3.34 -18.43 0.48
CA VAL A 143 -3.73 -19.84 0.65
C VAL A 143 -5.23 -19.95 0.95
N TYR A 144 -5.75 -19.09 1.83
CA TYR A 144 -7.17 -19.10 2.16
C TYR A 144 -8.05 -18.76 0.96
N LYS A 145 -7.69 -17.75 0.16
CA LYS A 145 -8.38 -17.42 -1.10
C LYS A 145 -8.37 -18.58 -2.07
N THR A 146 -7.21 -19.21 -2.30
CA THR A 146 -7.10 -20.37 -3.20
C THR A 146 -8.03 -21.50 -2.78
N ILE A 147 -8.12 -21.82 -1.48
CA ILE A 147 -9.02 -22.85 -0.96
C ILE A 147 -10.49 -22.50 -1.24
N LEU A 148 -10.89 -21.24 -1.07
CA LEU A 148 -12.26 -20.81 -1.35
C LEU A 148 -12.59 -20.87 -2.86
N GLU A 149 -11.64 -20.53 -3.71
CA GLU A 149 -11.78 -20.62 -5.17
C GLU A 149 -11.86 -22.08 -5.64
N GLU A 150 -11.00 -22.96 -5.14
CA GLU A 150 -11.03 -24.40 -5.44
C GLU A 150 -12.36 -25.05 -5.03
N ARG A 151 -12.92 -24.64 -3.89
CA ARG A 151 -14.24 -25.09 -3.43
C ARG A 151 -15.40 -24.44 -4.19
N SER A 152 -15.12 -23.45 -5.04
CA SER A 152 -16.12 -22.70 -5.80
C SER A 152 -17.20 -22.06 -4.92
N VAL A 153 -16.85 -21.65 -3.70
CA VAL A 153 -17.81 -21.06 -2.73
C VAL A 153 -17.99 -19.54 -2.92
N ILE A 154 -17.14 -18.90 -3.72
CA ILE A 154 -17.26 -17.48 -4.08
C ILE A 154 -18.24 -17.33 -5.26
N PRO A 155 -19.29 -16.49 -5.18
CA PRO A 155 -20.38 -16.43 -6.14
C PRO A 155 -19.95 -15.65 -7.39
N SER A 156 -19.17 -16.34 -8.21
CA SER A 156 -18.44 -15.81 -9.37
C SER A 156 -19.09 -16.20 -10.71
N LEU A 157 -20.24 -16.87 -10.69
CA LEU A 157 -21.01 -17.21 -11.87
C LEU A 157 -22.28 -16.36 -11.93
N TRP A 158 -22.57 -15.78 -13.10
CA TRP A 158 -23.87 -15.18 -13.36
C TRP A 158 -24.98 -16.24 -13.22
N PRO A 159 -25.97 -16.04 -12.35
CA PRO A 159 -26.95 -17.07 -12.02
C PRO A 159 -27.98 -17.30 -13.12
N VAL A 160 -28.12 -16.35 -14.05
CA VAL A 160 -28.95 -16.46 -15.24
C VAL A 160 -28.31 -15.65 -16.37
N ARG A 161 -28.57 -16.03 -17.62
CA ARG A 161 -28.21 -15.22 -18.79
C ARG A 161 -29.30 -14.19 -19.02
N GLY A 162 -28.92 -12.91 -19.02
CA GLY A 162 -29.88 -11.82 -19.12
C GLY A 162 -29.23 -10.45 -19.11
N ASN A 163 -30.07 -9.41 -19.25
CA ASN A 163 -29.62 -8.01 -19.20
C ASN A 163 -29.69 -7.50 -17.77
N LEU A 164 -28.77 -6.61 -17.41
CA LEU A 164 -28.79 -5.96 -16.09
C LEU A 164 -29.77 -4.79 -16.13
N GLU A 165 -30.83 -4.85 -15.32
CA GLU A 165 -31.80 -3.76 -15.23
C GLU A 165 -31.48 -2.83 -14.05
N SER A 166 -31.83 -3.27 -12.84
CA SER A 166 -31.75 -2.43 -11.65
C SER A 166 -30.64 -2.91 -10.73
N GLY A 167 -29.69 -2.02 -10.46
CA GLY A 167 -28.57 -2.29 -9.57
C GLY A 167 -28.92 -2.16 -8.10
N PHE A 168 -27.98 -2.63 -7.27
CA PHE A 168 -27.99 -2.48 -5.83
C PHE A 168 -27.93 -1.01 -5.40
N GLY A 169 -28.73 -0.62 -4.41
CA GLY A 169 -28.71 0.72 -3.82
C GLY A 169 -30.03 1.51 -3.90
N GLY A 170 -29.97 2.81 -3.62
CA GLY A 170 -31.16 3.67 -3.58
C GLY A 170 -31.78 3.91 -4.96
N ARG A 171 -33.07 3.64 -5.10
CA ARG A 171 -33.84 3.88 -6.34
C ARG A 171 -35.22 4.46 -6.05
N ARG A 172 -35.86 5.04 -7.07
CA ARG A 172 -37.28 5.43 -7.00
C ARG A 172 -38.14 4.16 -6.97
N ASN A 173 -39.20 4.16 -6.15
CA ASN A 173 -40.10 3.01 -6.06
C ASN A 173 -40.73 2.67 -7.43
N PRO A 174 -40.49 1.45 -7.96
CA PRO A 174 -41.00 1.04 -9.28
C PRO A 174 -42.51 0.74 -9.29
N PHE A 175 -43.15 0.57 -8.14
CA PHE A 175 -44.59 0.29 -8.02
C PHE A 175 -45.44 1.56 -7.83
N GLY A 176 -44.84 2.75 -7.95
CA GLY A 176 -45.51 4.04 -7.87
C GLY A 176 -45.26 4.81 -6.57
N GLY A 177 -45.60 6.11 -6.60
CA GLY A 177 -45.37 7.05 -5.49
C GLY A 177 -44.13 7.95 -5.66
N ALA A 178 -43.98 8.90 -4.74
CA ALA A 178 -42.80 9.78 -4.64
C ALA A 178 -41.74 9.24 -3.67
N SER A 179 -41.85 7.97 -3.26
CA SER A 179 -40.93 7.34 -2.31
C SER A 179 -39.69 6.77 -3.01
N PHE A 180 -38.58 6.82 -2.27
CA PHE A 180 -37.35 6.11 -2.58
C PHE A 180 -37.32 4.80 -1.78
N GLU A 181 -36.82 3.72 -2.40
CA GLU A 181 -36.56 2.44 -1.75
C GLU A 181 -35.08 2.07 -1.92
N TYR A 182 -34.57 1.19 -1.04
CA TYR A 182 -33.24 0.62 -1.16
C TYR A 182 -33.36 -0.78 -1.77
N HIS A 183 -32.67 -1.00 -2.88
CA HIS A 183 -32.65 -2.27 -3.58
C HIS A 183 -31.49 -3.13 -3.05
N GLU A 184 -31.82 -4.24 -2.40
CA GLU A 184 -30.86 -5.12 -1.71
C GLU A 184 -30.09 -6.07 -2.65
N GLY A 185 -30.35 -6.02 -3.96
CA GLY A 185 -29.80 -6.95 -4.93
C GLY A 185 -29.55 -6.35 -6.31
N GLN A 186 -29.40 -7.24 -7.28
CA GLN A 186 -29.26 -6.96 -8.70
C GLN A 186 -30.41 -7.66 -9.42
N ASP A 187 -31.20 -6.88 -10.15
CA ASP A 187 -32.25 -7.43 -11.01
C ASP A 187 -31.63 -7.76 -12.38
N ILE A 188 -31.88 -8.99 -12.85
CA ILE A 188 -31.39 -9.51 -14.13
C ILE A 188 -32.62 -9.87 -14.97
N ASP A 189 -32.88 -9.09 -16.01
CA ASP A 189 -33.95 -9.33 -16.97
C ASP A 189 -33.64 -10.59 -17.77
N ALA A 190 -34.57 -11.54 -17.73
CA ALA A 190 -34.46 -12.83 -18.37
C ALA A 190 -35.86 -13.37 -18.70
N PRO A 191 -36.03 -14.14 -19.79
CA PRO A 191 -37.32 -14.70 -20.15
C PRO A 191 -37.92 -15.56 -19.03
N TYR A 192 -39.25 -15.52 -18.89
CA TYR A 192 -39.96 -16.43 -18.00
C TYR A 192 -39.61 -17.89 -18.34
N GLY A 193 -39.25 -18.68 -17.35
CA GLY A 193 -38.84 -20.07 -17.54
C GLY A 193 -37.36 -20.27 -17.88
N GLU A 194 -36.55 -19.21 -17.98
CA GLU A 194 -35.11 -19.36 -18.17
C GLU A 194 -34.48 -20.07 -16.95
N PRO A 195 -33.54 -21.02 -17.15
CA PRO A 195 -32.88 -21.71 -16.04
C PRO A 195 -32.07 -20.78 -15.15
N VAL A 196 -32.29 -20.90 -13.83
CA VAL A 196 -31.48 -20.23 -12.80
C VAL A 196 -30.54 -21.26 -12.19
N ALA A 197 -29.27 -20.89 -12.06
CA ALA A 197 -28.20 -21.71 -11.52
C ALA A 197 -27.56 -21.11 -10.27
N ALA A 198 -27.00 -21.97 -9.42
CA ALA A 198 -26.24 -21.57 -8.26
C ALA A 198 -24.97 -20.81 -8.70
N ALA A 199 -24.76 -19.61 -8.15
CA ALA A 199 -23.63 -18.74 -8.48
C ALA A 199 -22.30 -19.27 -7.90
N ALA A 200 -22.40 -20.10 -6.86
CA ALA A 200 -21.34 -20.78 -6.14
C ALA A 200 -21.84 -22.10 -5.57
N SER A 201 -20.91 -22.98 -5.21
CA SER A 201 -21.18 -24.22 -4.48
C SER A 201 -21.63 -23.91 -3.06
N GLY A 202 -22.62 -24.63 -2.53
CA GLY A 202 -23.17 -24.38 -1.20
C GLY A 202 -24.31 -25.32 -0.83
N THR A 203 -25.01 -25.02 0.26
CA THR A 203 -26.16 -25.79 0.75
C THR A 203 -27.41 -24.92 0.79
N VAL A 204 -28.52 -25.43 0.29
CA VAL A 204 -29.81 -24.72 0.32
C VAL A 204 -30.30 -24.59 1.76
N ILE A 205 -30.44 -23.37 2.25
CA ILE A 205 -30.94 -23.08 3.62
C ILE A 205 -32.40 -22.60 3.61
N HIS A 206 -32.93 -22.21 2.45
CA HIS A 206 -34.34 -21.88 2.28
C HIS A 206 -34.77 -22.16 0.83
N ALA A 207 -35.98 -22.70 0.67
CA ALA A 207 -36.61 -22.95 -0.62
C ALA A 207 -38.14 -22.86 -0.43
N GLY A 208 -38.75 -21.77 -0.85
CA GLY A 208 -40.18 -21.57 -0.63
C GLY A 208 -40.67 -20.16 -0.95
N TRP A 209 -41.84 -19.81 -0.42
CA TRP A 209 -42.42 -18.48 -0.58
C TRP A 209 -41.98 -17.54 0.53
N GLN A 210 -41.52 -16.33 0.16
CA GLN A 210 -41.28 -15.23 1.09
C GLN A 210 -41.94 -13.95 0.60
N ASN A 211 -42.56 -13.20 1.52
CA ASN A 211 -43.18 -11.93 1.21
C ASN A 211 -42.17 -10.96 0.58
N GLY A 212 -42.59 -10.25 -0.47
CA GLY A 212 -41.72 -9.40 -1.28
C GLY A 212 -40.98 -10.18 -2.37
N TYR A 213 -40.32 -11.27 -2.03
CA TYR A 213 -39.51 -12.07 -2.97
C TYR A 213 -40.31 -13.04 -3.84
N GLY A 214 -41.50 -13.46 -3.40
CA GLY A 214 -42.24 -14.54 -4.08
C GLY A 214 -41.58 -15.90 -3.81
N GLN A 215 -41.48 -16.75 -4.83
CA GLN A 215 -40.69 -17.98 -4.71
C GLN A 215 -39.21 -17.65 -4.70
N VAL A 216 -38.51 -18.15 -3.69
CA VAL A 216 -37.13 -17.79 -3.42
C VAL A 216 -36.31 -18.97 -2.91
N VAL A 217 -35.05 -19.02 -3.33
CA VAL A 217 -34.06 -19.99 -2.85
C VAL A 217 -32.90 -19.24 -2.20
N TYR A 218 -32.45 -19.71 -1.04
CA TYR A 218 -31.24 -19.22 -0.36
C TYR A 218 -30.20 -20.32 -0.30
N ILE A 219 -28.95 -19.98 -0.64
CA ILE A 219 -27.82 -20.90 -0.58
C ILE A 219 -26.79 -20.33 0.39
N ASP A 220 -26.36 -21.16 1.35
CA ASP A 220 -25.23 -20.90 2.23
C ASP A 220 -23.95 -21.47 1.62
N HIS A 221 -22.94 -20.61 1.47
CA HIS A 221 -21.64 -20.95 0.91
C HIS A 221 -20.57 -21.14 2.00
N GLY A 222 -20.96 -21.01 3.28
CA GLY A 222 -20.07 -21.01 4.43
C GLY A 222 -19.47 -19.64 4.71
N SER A 223 -18.84 -19.49 5.88
CA SER A 223 -18.21 -18.22 6.30
C SER A 223 -19.16 -17.04 6.14
N GLY A 224 -20.40 -17.15 6.63
CA GLY A 224 -21.40 -16.07 6.61
C GLY A 224 -21.85 -15.59 5.21
N LEU A 225 -21.37 -16.18 4.12
CA LEU A 225 -21.69 -15.80 2.76
C LEU A 225 -22.93 -16.58 2.26
N THR A 226 -23.94 -15.84 1.83
CA THR A 226 -25.18 -16.41 1.30
C THR A 226 -25.61 -15.73 0.01
N THR A 227 -26.30 -16.46 -0.85
CA THR A 227 -26.94 -15.91 -2.05
C THR A 227 -28.44 -16.13 -2.01
N ARG A 228 -29.20 -15.22 -2.63
CA ARG A 228 -30.66 -15.32 -2.74
C ARG A 228 -31.12 -15.18 -4.19
N TYR A 229 -32.11 -16.00 -4.57
CA TYR A 229 -32.65 -16.11 -5.91
C TYR A 229 -34.16 -15.90 -5.86
N GLY A 230 -34.63 -14.67 -6.06
CA GLY A 230 -36.02 -14.26 -5.92
C GLY A 230 -36.83 -14.29 -7.21
N HIS A 231 -38.14 -14.09 -7.07
CA HIS A 231 -39.15 -14.00 -8.13
C HIS A 231 -39.27 -15.25 -9.01
N LEU A 232 -38.83 -16.42 -8.54
CA LEU A 232 -38.83 -17.66 -9.32
C LEU A 232 -40.25 -18.07 -9.73
N SER A 233 -40.38 -18.75 -10.88
CA SER A 233 -41.62 -19.40 -11.32
C SER A 233 -41.73 -20.83 -10.79
N GLN A 234 -40.58 -21.48 -10.58
CA GLN A 234 -40.49 -22.84 -10.08
C GLN A 234 -39.18 -23.00 -9.30
N ILE A 235 -39.26 -23.69 -8.16
CA ILE A 235 -38.12 -24.13 -7.37
C ILE A 235 -37.89 -25.61 -7.66
N GLU A 236 -36.65 -25.98 -7.97
CA GLU A 236 -36.28 -27.36 -8.33
C GLU A 236 -35.34 -28.02 -7.30
N VAL A 237 -35.16 -27.36 -6.15
CA VAL A 237 -34.26 -27.81 -5.07
C VAL A 237 -34.97 -27.80 -3.72
N ALA A 238 -34.42 -28.55 -2.77
CA ALA A 238 -34.96 -28.65 -1.42
C ALA A 238 -33.98 -28.15 -0.36
N VAL A 239 -34.50 -27.71 0.80
CA VAL A 239 -33.66 -27.34 1.96
C VAL A 239 -32.78 -28.53 2.37
N GLY A 240 -31.51 -28.25 2.61
CA GLY A 240 -30.47 -29.25 2.92
C GLY A 240 -29.76 -29.83 1.70
N GLN A 241 -30.21 -29.55 0.48
CA GLN A 241 -29.53 -30.00 -0.74
C GLN A 241 -28.22 -29.24 -0.93
N SER A 242 -27.12 -29.96 -1.13
CA SER A 242 -25.86 -29.37 -1.60
C SER A 242 -25.91 -29.17 -3.11
N LEU A 243 -25.53 -27.98 -3.56
CA LEU A 243 -25.47 -27.62 -4.97
C LEU A 243 -24.03 -27.27 -5.35
N ALA A 244 -23.59 -27.72 -6.52
CA ALA A 244 -22.35 -27.24 -7.12
C ALA A 244 -22.57 -25.89 -7.82
N ARG A 245 -21.51 -25.10 -7.95
CA ARG A 245 -21.53 -23.89 -8.80
C ARG A 245 -21.99 -24.25 -10.22
N GLY A 246 -23.00 -23.54 -10.72
CA GLY A 246 -23.62 -23.75 -12.03
C GLY A 246 -24.73 -24.80 -12.05
N GLU A 247 -25.00 -25.47 -10.93
CA GLU A 247 -26.12 -26.41 -10.83
C GLU A 247 -27.46 -25.66 -10.83
N LYS A 248 -28.43 -26.18 -11.58
CA LYS A 248 -29.76 -25.57 -11.73
C LYS A 248 -30.53 -25.65 -10.41
N LEU A 249 -31.15 -24.54 -10.02
CA LEU A 249 -31.94 -24.44 -8.78
C LEU A 249 -33.42 -24.10 -8.99
N GLY A 250 -33.78 -23.66 -10.19
CA GLY A 250 -35.14 -23.21 -10.49
C GLY A 250 -35.23 -22.50 -11.83
N LEU A 251 -36.36 -21.82 -12.02
CA LEU A 251 -36.70 -21.12 -13.26
C LEU A 251 -37.08 -19.67 -12.97
N VAL A 252 -36.68 -18.75 -13.86
CA VAL A 252 -37.07 -17.33 -13.80
C VAL A 252 -38.59 -17.22 -13.84
N GLY A 253 -39.12 -16.27 -13.06
CA GLY A 253 -40.54 -16.01 -12.99
C GLY A 253 -40.84 -14.52 -12.78
N SER A 254 -42.03 -14.26 -12.24
CA SER A 254 -42.51 -12.93 -11.91
C SER A 254 -43.39 -13.00 -10.65
N THR A 255 -42.98 -13.79 -9.65
CA THR A 255 -43.74 -13.98 -8.40
C THR A 255 -43.39 -12.94 -7.35
N GLY A 256 -44.26 -12.74 -6.36
CA GLY A 256 -44.03 -11.74 -5.30
C GLY A 256 -44.18 -10.31 -5.82
N ARG A 257 -43.32 -9.40 -5.35
CA ARG A 257 -43.35 -7.98 -5.70
C ARG A 257 -42.46 -7.73 -6.92
N SER A 258 -42.97 -8.07 -8.10
CA SER A 258 -42.27 -7.96 -9.40
C SER A 258 -43.12 -7.20 -10.43
N THR A 259 -42.47 -6.45 -11.33
CA THR A 259 -43.10 -5.73 -12.46
C THR A 259 -43.08 -6.52 -13.76
N GLY A 260 -42.39 -7.66 -13.83
CA GLY A 260 -42.24 -8.48 -15.03
C GLY A 260 -41.22 -9.60 -14.84
N PRO A 261 -41.02 -10.49 -15.83
CA PRO A 261 -40.06 -11.59 -15.72
C PRO A 261 -38.62 -11.10 -15.49
N HIS A 262 -38.04 -11.43 -14.34
CA HIS A 262 -36.64 -11.17 -14.01
C HIS A 262 -36.19 -12.05 -12.84
N LEU A 263 -34.88 -12.17 -12.65
CA LEU A 263 -34.28 -12.72 -11.45
C LEU A 263 -33.84 -11.58 -10.53
N HIS A 264 -34.36 -11.55 -9.31
CA HIS A 264 -33.78 -10.74 -8.25
C HIS A 264 -32.67 -11.53 -7.54
N TYR A 265 -31.43 -11.08 -7.68
CA TYR A 265 -30.26 -11.77 -7.17
C TYR A 265 -29.56 -10.97 -6.08
N GLU A 266 -29.33 -11.57 -4.92
CA GLU A 266 -28.57 -10.95 -3.84
C GLU A 266 -27.33 -11.77 -3.48
N VAL A 267 -26.28 -11.05 -3.06
CA VAL A 267 -25.16 -11.59 -2.30
C VAL A 267 -25.24 -10.96 -0.92
N ARG A 268 -25.11 -11.76 0.13
CA ARG A 268 -25.19 -11.28 1.52
C ARG A 268 -24.08 -11.88 2.36
N ILE A 269 -23.68 -11.10 3.36
CA ILE A 269 -22.55 -11.34 4.24
C ILE A 269 -23.03 -11.12 5.64
N ASN A 270 -23.09 -12.19 6.44
CA ASN A 270 -23.81 -12.19 7.71
C ASN A 270 -25.21 -11.63 7.60
N ASN A 271 -25.91 -12.06 6.56
CA ASN A 271 -27.26 -11.62 6.28
C ASN A 271 -27.39 -10.11 5.97
N GLU A 272 -26.30 -9.35 5.83
CA GLU A 272 -26.30 -7.98 5.30
C GLU A 272 -26.12 -7.99 3.78
N PRO A 273 -26.94 -7.26 3.01
CA PRO A 273 -26.87 -7.28 1.56
C PRO A 273 -25.69 -6.43 1.07
N VAL A 274 -24.95 -6.96 0.11
CA VAL A 274 -23.78 -6.32 -0.51
C VAL A 274 -23.95 -6.27 -2.02
N ASN A 275 -23.27 -5.33 -2.69
CA ASN A 275 -23.42 -5.16 -4.12
C ASN A 275 -22.94 -6.42 -4.88
N PRO A 276 -23.85 -7.17 -5.55
CA PRO A 276 -23.48 -8.42 -6.23
C PRO A 276 -22.44 -8.25 -7.34
N ARG A 277 -22.34 -7.04 -7.93
CA ARG A 277 -21.37 -6.73 -8.99
C ARG A 277 -19.91 -6.84 -8.54
N ARG A 278 -19.63 -6.86 -7.23
CA ARG A 278 -18.26 -7.04 -6.70
C ARG A 278 -17.74 -8.47 -6.83
N TYR A 279 -18.63 -9.45 -7.02
CA TYR A 279 -18.31 -10.89 -7.06
C TYR A 279 -18.44 -11.47 -8.47
N LEU A 280 -19.31 -10.87 -9.28
CA LEU A 280 -19.63 -11.37 -10.61
C LEU A 280 -18.62 -10.85 -11.65
N PRO A 281 -18.28 -11.66 -12.67
CA PRO A 281 -17.37 -11.24 -13.74
C PRO A 281 -17.95 -10.07 -14.52
N GLY A 282 -17.07 -9.29 -15.16
CA GLY A 282 -17.48 -8.19 -16.04
C GLY A 282 -18.57 -8.64 -17.03
N ALA A 283 -19.61 -7.82 -17.20
CA ALA A 283 -20.63 -8.09 -18.19
C ALA A 283 -19.98 -7.93 -19.58
N ASN A 284 -19.97 -8.99 -20.38
CA ASN A 284 -19.59 -8.93 -21.79
C ASN A 284 -20.76 -8.46 -22.63
#